data_AF-A0A927QNA7-F1
#
_entry.id   AF-A0A927QNA7-F1
#
_cell.length_a   1.000
_cell.length_b   1.000
_cell.length_c   1.000
_cell.angle_alpha   90.00
_cell.angle_beta   90.00
_cell.angle_gamma   90.00
#
_symmetry.space_group_name_H-M   'P 1'
#
loop_
_entity.id
_entity.type
_entity.pdbx_description
1 polymer ?
#
loop_
_entity_poly.entity_id
_entity_poly.type
_entity_poly.pdbx_seq_one_letter_code
_entity_poly.pdbx_strand_id
1 'polypeptide(L)'
;MNALKIVVLIILFSITNNINAQKVNPVDTLNCSISQSELLLSGKPFASAAPLLFRVFNEDYEYAVFQLGKRKRKLFLYFKIFSENVCVKQKQPLELYFKNGDKYVLKNSFAVNCDGTAALQLRRRDIKKLMNNDINTIRFYTFNKDYEFNPNEIDNQNIKVYLQCLKLYKIKKKK
;
A
#
# COMPACT_ATOMS: atom_id res chain seq x y z
N MET A 1 27.75 52.39 -38.40
CA MET A 1 27.07 51.12 -38.75
C MET A 1 27.25 50.04 -37.66
N ASN A 2 27.19 50.39 -36.36
CA ASN A 2 27.45 49.45 -35.26
C ASN A 2 26.35 49.39 -34.18
N ALA A 3 25.45 50.38 -34.10
CA ALA A 3 24.39 50.39 -33.08
C ALA A 3 23.26 49.37 -33.39
N LEU A 4 22.95 49.15 -34.67
CA LEU A 4 21.88 48.25 -35.10
C LEU A 4 22.19 46.77 -34.81
N LYS A 5 23.47 46.37 -34.86
CA LYS A 5 23.91 44.99 -34.57
C LYS A 5 23.80 44.63 -33.09
N ILE A 6 23.93 45.61 -32.19
CA ILE A 6 23.88 45.38 -30.74
C ILE A 6 22.42 45.17 -30.29
N VAL A 7 21.47 45.92 -30.86
CA VAL A 7 20.04 45.79 -30.52
C VAL A 7 19.48 44.43 -30.94
N VAL A 8 19.90 43.90 -32.10
CA VAL A 8 19.47 42.57 -32.57
C VAL A 8 19.97 41.44 -31.66
N LEU A 9 21.16 41.59 -31.06
CA LEU A 9 21.72 40.57 -30.16
C LEU A 9 20.96 40.47 -28.82
N ILE A 10 20.46 41.59 -28.30
CA ILE A 10 19.70 41.64 -27.04
C ILE A 10 18.31 41.03 -27.20
N ILE A 11 17.69 41.19 -28.38
CA ILE A 11 16.38 40.61 -28.69
C ILE A 11 16.48 39.08 -28.84
N LEU A 12 17.58 38.57 -29.41
CA LEU A 12 17.81 37.13 -29.58
C LEU A 12 18.04 36.38 -28.25
N PHE A 13 18.61 37.02 -27.22
CA PHE A 13 18.79 36.40 -25.90
C PHE A 13 17.54 36.41 -25.02
N SER A 14 16.51 37.18 -25.38
CA SER A 14 15.27 37.30 -24.61
C SER A 14 14.25 36.17 -24.92
N ILE A 15 14.53 35.34 -25.93
CA ILE A 15 13.70 34.19 -26.31
C ILE A 15 14.32 32.89 -25.76
N THR A 16 14.77 32.91 -24.50
CA THR A 16 14.95 31.66 -23.77
C THR A 16 13.56 31.20 -23.35
N ASN A 17 12.99 30.33 -24.19
CA ASN A 17 11.74 29.66 -23.92
C ASN A 17 11.75 29.12 -22.48
N ASN A 18 10.85 29.64 -21.65
CA ASN A 18 10.42 28.98 -20.42
C ASN A 18 9.77 27.66 -20.85
N ILE A 19 10.59 26.64 -21.06
CA ILE A 19 10.13 25.25 -21.09
C ILE A 19 9.70 24.98 -19.65
N ASN A 20 8.45 25.33 -19.35
CA ASN A 20 7.74 24.78 -18.22
C ASN A 20 7.67 23.28 -18.49
N ALA A 21 8.67 22.54 -18.01
CA ALA A 21 8.56 21.10 -17.91
C ALA A 21 7.22 20.84 -17.22
N GLN A 22 6.28 20.25 -17.95
CA GLN A 22 4.99 19.90 -17.39
C GLN A 22 5.30 19.10 -16.13
N LYS A 23 4.78 19.57 -14.99
CA LYS A 23 4.90 18.87 -13.72
C LYS A 23 4.13 17.58 -13.89
N VAL A 24 4.78 16.55 -14.43
CA VAL A 24 4.20 15.21 -14.57
C VAL A 24 3.81 14.83 -13.16
N ASN A 25 2.50 14.75 -12.91
CA ASN A 25 2.07 14.30 -11.60
C ASN A 25 2.57 12.86 -11.49
N PRO A 26 3.22 12.46 -10.40
CA PRO A 26 3.63 11.07 -10.21
C PRO A 26 2.46 10.07 -10.34
N VAL A 27 1.22 10.57 -10.31
CA VAL A 27 -0.03 9.85 -10.56
C VAL A 27 -0.12 9.37 -12.02
N ASP A 28 0.36 10.14 -12.99
CA ASP A 28 0.16 9.89 -14.42
C ASP A 28 1.03 8.73 -14.95
N THR A 29 2.06 8.34 -14.21
CA THR A 29 2.93 7.19 -14.52
C THR A 29 2.59 5.93 -13.71
N LEU A 30 1.68 6.02 -12.74
CA LEU A 30 1.34 4.94 -11.82
C LEU A 30 0.08 4.22 -12.31
N ASN A 31 0.25 3.04 -12.90
CA ASN A 31 -0.87 2.19 -13.29
C ASN A 31 -1.52 1.56 -12.04
N CYS A 32 -2.51 2.25 -11.47
CA CYS A 32 -3.18 1.86 -10.25
C CYS A 32 -4.50 1.13 -10.53
N SER A 33 -4.49 -0.21 -10.48
CA SER A 33 -5.70 -1.03 -10.52
C SER A 33 -6.47 -0.99 -9.18
N ILE A 34 -7.00 0.18 -8.82
CA ILE A 34 -7.86 0.35 -7.65
C ILE A 34 -9.31 0.13 -8.05
N SER A 35 -9.97 -0.83 -7.42
CA SER A 35 -11.42 -1.01 -7.52
C SER A 35 -12.11 -0.34 -6.33
N GLN A 36 -13.25 0.32 -6.57
CA GLN A 36 -14.11 0.81 -5.50
C GLN A 36 -15.39 -0.02 -5.51
N SER A 37 -15.67 -0.72 -4.41
CA SER A 37 -16.87 -1.53 -4.24
C SER A 37 -17.74 -0.95 -3.13
N GLU A 38 -19.06 -1.04 -3.32
CA GLU A 38 -20.07 -0.67 -2.33
C GLU A 38 -20.69 -1.90 -1.66
N LEU A 39 -20.48 -3.10 -2.24
CA LEU A 39 -21.01 -4.36 -1.75
C LEU A 39 -20.38 -4.77 -0.41
N LEU A 40 -19.19 -4.25 -0.11
CA LEU A 40 -18.45 -4.54 1.10
C LEU A 40 -18.66 -3.42 2.14
N LEU A 41 -18.87 -3.79 3.41
CA LEU A 41 -19.04 -2.87 4.56
C LEU A 41 -20.37 -2.10 4.62
N SER A 42 -21.51 -2.75 4.34
CA SER A 42 -22.85 -2.16 4.52
C SER A 42 -23.06 -0.86 3.73
N GLY A 43 -22.67 -0.84 2.45
CA GLY A 43 -22.87 0.32 1.57
C GLY A 43 -21.91 1.49 1.81
N LYS A 44 -20.83 1.29 2.58
CA LYS A 44 -19.82 2.32 2.83
C LYS A 44 -18.76 2.26 1.74
N PRO A 45 -18.46 3.38 1.05
CA PRO A 45 -17.51 3.36 -0.06
C PRO A 45 -16.12 2.97 0.43
N PHE A 46 -15.58 1.93 -0.20
CA PHE A 46 -14.28 1.37 0.11
C PHE A 46 -13.52 1.10 -1.20
N ALA A 47 -12.30 1.60 -1.27
CA ALA A 47 -11.41 1.41 -2.41
C ALA A 47 -10.33 0.40 -2.05
N SER A 48 -10.12 -0.61 -2.88
CA SER A 48 -9.20 -1.71 -2.66
C SER A 48 -8.15 -1.75 -3.75
N ALA A 49 -6.90 -2.01 -3.37
CA ALA A 49 -5.91 -2.49 -4.33
C ALA A 49 -6.15 -3.99 -4.62
N ALA A 50 -5.51 -4.50 -5.67
CA ALA A 50 -5.46 -5.94 -5.92
C ALA A 50 -4.89 -6.69 -4.69
N PRO A 51 -5.46 -7.85 -4.33
CA PRO A 51 -4.94 -8.66 -3.25
C PRO A 51 -3.61 -9.30 -3.65
N LEU A 52 -2.66 -9.36 -2.72
CA LEU A 52 -1.47 -10.19 -2.83
C LEU A 52 -1.75 -11.52 -2.13
N LEU A 53 -1.36 -12.63 -2.78
CA LEU A 53 -1.52 -13.97 -2.24
C LEU A 53 -0.17 -14.48 -1.74
N PHE A 54 -0.11 -14.81 -0.46
CA PHE A 54 1.08 -15.37 0.16
C PHE A 54 0.83 -16.81 0.55
N ARG A 55 1.71 -17.71 0.11
CA ARG A 55 1.72 -19.10 0.56
C ARG A 55 2.31 -19.17 1.95
N VAL A 56 1.70 -19.97 2.84
CA VAL A 56 2.25 -20.25 4.15
C VAL A 56 3.54 -21.07 3.99
N PHE A 57 4.58 -20.71 4.74
CA PHE A 57 5.84 -21.42 4.74
C PHE A 57 5.66 -22.85 5.29
N ASN A 58 6.27 -23.83 4.63
CA ASN A 58 6.19 -25.26 4.94
C ASN A 58 4.77 -25.87 4.94
N GLU A 59 3.81 -25.25 4.24
CA GLU A 59 2.46 -25.80 4.04
C GLU A 59 2.17 -25.91 2.53
N ASP A 60 1.43 -26.95 2.13
CA ASP A 60 1.19 -27.24 0.71
C ASP A 60 0.05 -26.46 0.09
N TYR A 61 -1.02 -26.20 0.86
CA TYR A 61 -2.27 -25.65 0.31
C TYR A 61 -2.86 -24.50 1.14
N GLU A 62 -2.10 -23.94 2.09
CA GLU A 62 -2.54 -22.81 2.89
C GLU A 62 -2.00 -21.48 2.34
N TYR A 63 -2.90 -20.52 2.21
CA TYR A 63 -2.61 -19.20 1.67
C TYR A 63 -3.24 -18.11 2.51
N ALA A 64 -2.64 -16.93 2.48
CA ALA A 64 -3.22 -15.71 3.00
C ALA A 64 -3.35 -14.64 1.92
N VAL A 65 -4.38 -13.80 2.05
CA VAL A 65 -4.49 -12.54 1.32
C VAL A 65 -3.93 -11.42 2.15
N PHE A 66 -3.04 -10.64 1.55
CA PHE A 66 -2.65 -9.30 1.98
C PHE A 66 -3.32 -8.29 1.05
N GLN A 67 -4.32 -7.56 1.54
CA GLN A 67 -5.06 -6.58 0.76
C GLN A 67 -5.07 -5.21 1.42
N LEU A 68 -4.60 -4.22 0.68
CA LEU A 68 -4.66 -2.82 1.10
C LEU A 68 -5.93 -2.18 0.57
N GLY A 69 -6.49 -1.28 1.38
CA GLY A 69 -7.57 -0.44 0.91
C GLY A 69 -7.70 0.87 1.67
N LYS A 70 -8.68 1.67 1.25
CA LYS A 70 -8.91 3.02 1.73
C LYS A 70 -10.38 3.25 2.01
N ARG A 71 -10.63 3.85 3.17
CA ARG A 71 -11.93 4.40 3.54
C ARG A 71 -11.76 5.81 4.06
N LYS A 72 -12.54 6.74 3.50
CA LYS A 72 -12.33 8.19 3.71
C LYS A 72 -10.86 8.56 3.43
N ARG A 73 -10.11 9.01 4.45
CA ARG A 73 -8.68 9.37 4.37
C ARG A 73 -7.77 8.33 5.02
N LYS A 74 -8.33 7.22 5.52
CA LYS A 74 -7.62 6.20 6.29
C LYS A 74 -7.30 5.00 5.39
N LEU A 75 -6.09 4.49 5.52
CA LEU A 75 -5.68 3.24 4.88
C LEU A 75 -5.85 2.08 5.85
N PHE A 76 -6.19 0.93 5.29
CA PHE A 76 -6.41 -0.30 6.01
C PHE A 76 -5.64 -1.42 5.34
N LEU A 77 -5.11 -2.33 6.14
CA LEU A 77 -4.59 -3.62 5.72
C LEU A 77 -5.56 -4.70 6.21
N TYR A 78 -6.01 -5.53 5.29
CA TYR A 78 -6.76 -6.75 5.54
C TYR A 78 -5.82 -7.91 5.28
N PHE A 79 -5.56 -8.70 6.33
CA PHE A 79 -4.77 -9.91 6.25
C PHE A 79 -5.66 -11.09 6.63
N LYS A 80 -5.93 -12.00 5.69
CA LYS A 80 -6.82 -13.14 5.90
C LYS A 80 -6.14 -14.43 5.52
N ILE A 81 -6.04 -15.39 6.44
CA ILE A 81 -5.65 -16.77 6.13
C ILE A 81 -6.89 -17.54 5.61
N PHE A 82 -6.69 -18.38 4.61
CA PHE A 82 -7.67 -19.35 4.14
C PHE A 82 -7.44 -20.71 4.81
N SER A 83 -7.77 -20.76 6.10
CA SER A 83 -7.73 -21.98 6.91
C SER A 83 -8.94 -21.95 7.84
N GLU A 84 -9.48 -23.11 8.16
CA GLU A 84 -10.73 -23.22 8.93
C GLU A 84 -10.49 -22.92 10.41
N ASN A 85 -11.48 -22.28 11.06
CA ASN A 85 -11.53 -22.07 12.51
C ASN A 85 -10.29 -21.36 13.11
N VAL A 86 -9.71 -20.40 12.39
CA VAL A 86 -8.53 -19.67 12.85
C VAL A 86 -8.91 -18.43 13.68
N CYS A 87 -8.64 -18.47 14.98
CA CYS A 87 -8.84 -17.34 15.88
C CYS A 87 -7.57 -16.47 16.00
N VAL A 88 -7.68 -15.18 15.64
CA VAL A 88 -6.53 -14.26 15.58
C VAL A 88 -6.23 -13.63 16.95
N LYS A 89 -4.96 -13.59 17.38
CA LYS A 89 -4.58 -12.95 18.66
C LYS A 89 -4.80 -11.42 18.64
N GLN A 90 -5.37 -10.87 19.71
CA GLN A 90 -5.79 -9.45 19.76
C GLN A 90 -4.63 -8.45 19.78
N LYS A 91 -3.58 -8.70 20.59
CA LYS A 91 -2.54 -7.70 20.88
C LYS A 91 -1.46 -7.62 19.80
N GLN A 92 -1.22 -8.71 19.06
CA GLN A 92 -0.13 -8.85 18.10
C GLN A 92 -0.54 -9.76 16.92
N PRO A 93 -1.51 -9.36 16.09
CA PRO A 93 -1.97 -10.23 15.02
C PRO A 93 -0.89 -10.43 13.94
N LEU A 94 -0.09 -9.40 13.66
CA LEU A 94 0.82 -9.39 12.52
C LEU A 94 2.16 -8.74 12.90
N GLU A 95 3.23 -9.51 12.82
CA GLU A 95 4.60 -9.02 12.93
C GLU A 95 5.30 -9.08 11.57
N LEU A 96 6.05 -8.02 11.27
CA LEU A 96 6.85 -7.90 10.06
C LEU A 96 8.32 -7.90 10.48
N TYR A 97 9.09 -8.77 9.86
CA TYR A 97 10.55 -8.79 9.94
C TYR A 97 11.07 -8.26 8.62
N PHE A 98 11.77 -7.13 8.67
CA PHE A 98 12.29 -6.48 7.48
C PHE A 98 13.68 -7.02 7.12
N LYS A 99 14.07 -6.91 5.85
CA LYS A 99 15.38 -7.36 5.35
C LYS A 99 16.57 -6.65 6.02
N ASN A 100 16.35 -5.47 6.60
CA ASN A 100 17.36 -4.74 7.37
C ASN A 100 17.50 -5.23 8.83
N GLY A 101 16.76 -6.28 9.23
CA GLY A 101 16.75 -6.82 10.60
C GLY A 101 15.74 -6.17 11.55
N ASP A 102 15.07 -5.08 11.14
CA ASP A 102 14.06 -4.43 11.99
C ASP A 102 12.83 -5.33 12.16
N LYS A 103 12.33 -5.40 13.40
CA LYS A 103 11.02 -5.98 13.70
C LYS A 103 9.95 -4.88 13.85
N TYR A 104 8.76 -5.11 13.31
CA TYR A 104 7.64 -4.19 13.43
C TYR A 104 6.30 -4.89 13.65
N VAL A 105 5.56 -4.44 14.66
CA VAL A 105 4.27 -5.03 15.02
C VAL A 105 3.13 -4.14 14.53
N LEU A 106 2.24 -4.69 13.71
CA LEU A 106 0.99 -4.05 13.34
C LEU A 106 -0.11 -4.48 14.31
N LYS A 107 -0.63 -3.52 15.07
CA LYS A 107 -1.62 -3.77 16.13
C LYS A 107 -3.03 -3.92 15.57
N ASN A 108 -3.79 -4.90 16.07
CA ASN A 108 -5.19 -5.05 15.68
C ASN A 108 -5.98 -3.79 16.02
N SER A 109 -6.80 -3.32 15.08
CA SER A 109 -7.69 -2.19 15.30
C SER A 109 -9.11 -2.64 15.67
N PHE A 110 -9.42 -3.92 15.50
CA PHE A 110 -10.74 -4.50 15.73
C PHE A 110 -10.68 -5.65 16.75
N ALA A 111 -11.85 -6.06 17.26
CA ALA A 111 -11.97 -7.17 18.19
C ALA A 111 -11.52 -8.50 17.54
N VAL A 112 -11.21 -9.49 18.39
CA VAL A 112 -10.88 -10.85 17.96
C VAL A 112 -12.05 -11.44 17.16
N ASN A 113 -11.75 -12.11 16.04
CA ASN A 113 -12.66 -12.98 15.33
C ASN A 113 -11.98 -14.35 15.09
N CYS A 114 -12.79 -15.36 14.83
CA CYS A 114 -12.36 -16.72 14.46
C CYS A 114 -12.49 -17.00 12.96
N ASP A 115 -12.48 -15.92 12.17
CA ASP A 115 -12.62 -15.95 10.71
C ASP A 115 -11.24 -15.83 10.01
N GLY A 116 -10.15 -16.05 10.75
CA GLY A 116 -8.79 -15.94 10.24
C GLY A 116 -8.39 -14.56 9.73
N THR A 117 -9.12 -13.50 10.11
CA THR A 117 -8.98 -12.18 9.50
C THR A 117 -8.50 -11.11 10.49
N ALA A 118 -7.32 -10.52 10.22
CA ALA A 118 -6.87 -9.30 10.85
C ALA A 118 -7.15 -8.08 9.97
N ALA A 119 -7.89 -7.11 10.51
CA ALA A 119 -8.10 -5.81 9.89
C ALA A 119 -7.36 -4.73 10.67
N LEU A 120 -6.52 -3.95 10.00
CA LEU A 120 -5.56 -3.06 10.64
C LEU A 120 -5.69 -1.66 10.04
N GLN A 121 -6.00 -0.65 10.85
CA GLN A 121 -5.94 0.73 10.38
C GLN A 121 -4.48 1.21 10.38
N LEU A 122 -3.90 1.45 9.20
CA LEU A 122 -2.52 1.89 9.07
C LEU A 122 -2.37 3.37 9.47
N ARG A 123 -1.50 3.61 10.45
CA ARG A 123 -1.06 4.95 10.87
C ARG A 123 0.05 5.45 9.94
N ARG A 124 0.35 6.75 10.01
CA ARG A 124 1.43 7.37 9.22
C ARG A 124 2.78 6.67 9.39
N ARG A 125 3.11 6.27 10.62
CA ARG A 125 4.35 5.54 10.94
C ARG A 125 4.38 4.15 10.32
N ASP A 126 3.24 3.45 10.31
CA ASP A 126 3.11 2.10 9.76
C ASP A 126 3.34 2.17 8.24
N ILE A 127 2.68 3.13 7.58
CA ILE A 127 2.87 3.41 6.15
C ILE A 127 4.33 3.76 5.85
N LYS A 128 4.98 4.62 6.65
CA LYS A 128 6.38 4.99 6.45
C LYS A 128 7.31 3.78 6.57
N LYS A 129 7.06 2.88 7.54
CA LYS A 129 7.85 1.65 7.69
C LYS A 129 7.69 0.72 6.48
N LEU A 130 6.45 0.50 6.02
CA LEU A 130 6.16 -0.31 4.83
C LEU A 130 6.73 0.28 3.52
N MET A 131 6.74 1.61 3.38
CA MET A 131 7.29 2.26 2.18
C MET A 131 8.82 2.19 2.12
N ASN A 132 9.49 2.24 3.27
CA ASN A 132 10.94 2.40 3.35
C ASN A 132 11.71 1.08 3.49
N ASN A 133 11.04 -0.03 3.78
CA ASN A 133 11.69 -1.30 4.09
C ASN A 133 11.02 -2.43 3.31
N ASP A 134 11.83 -3.40 2.91
CA ASP A 134 11.34 -4.65 2.35
C ASP A 134 11.06 -5.63 3.48
N ILE A 135 9.90 -6.26 3.44
CA ILE A 135 9.49 -7.35 4.32
C ILE A 135 10.20 -8.61 3.86
N ASN A 136 10.92 -9.25 4.79
CA ASN A 136 11.48 -10.57 4.63
C ASN A 136 10.49 -11.65 5.07
N THR A 137 9.89 -11.45 6.24
CA THR A 137 9.00 -12.42 6.87
C THR A 137 7.79 -11.72 7.47
N ILE A 138 6.62 -12.32 7.32
CA ILE A 138 5.38 -11.95 8.00
C ILE A 138 5.03 -13.09 8.94
N ARG A 139 4.84 -12.79 10.22
CA ARG A 139 4.27 -13.74 11.19
C ARG A 139 2.86 -13.34 11.55
N PHE A 140 1.93 -14.27 11.37
CA PHE A 140 0.53 -14.10 11.69
C PHE A 140 0.18 -14.97 12.89
N TYR A 141 -0.09 -14.33 14.02
CA TYR A 141 -0.27 -15.02 15.29
C TYR A 141 -1.73 -15.34 15.56
N THR A 142 -1.98 -16.61 15.85
CA THR A 142 -3.32 -17.14 16.11
C THR A 142 -3.31 -17.98 17.38
N PHE A 143 -4.48 -18.40 17.87
CA PHE A 143 -4.55 -19.17 19.11
C PHE A 143 -4.02 -20.61 18.94
N ASN A 144 -4.20 -21.22 17.77
CA ASN A 144 -3.89 -22.64 17.57
C ASN A 144 -2.51 -22.85 16.95
N LYS A 145 -2.22 -22.18 15.84
CA LYS A 145 -0.91 -22.22 15.17
C LYS A 145 -0.53 -20.86 14.62
N ASP A 146 0.74 -20.51 14.71
CA ASP A 146 1.23 -19.27 14.11
C ASP A 146 1.67 -19.56 12.67
N TYR A 147 1.40 -18.63 11.75
CA TYR A 147 1.69 -18.80 10.33
C TYR A 147 2.84 -17.88 9.94
N GLU A 148 3.72 -18.37 9.07
CA GLU A 148 4.84 -17.61 8.55
C GLU A 148 4.73 -17.48 7.02
N PHE A 149 5.08 -16.32 6.48
CA PHE A 149 5.04 -16.02 5.04
C PHE A 149 6.30 -15.25 4.65
N ASN A 150 6.80 -15.50 3.44
CA ASN A 150 8.04 -14.88 2.94
C ASN A 150 7.74 -14.12 1.64
N PRO A 151 7.29 -12.85 1.71
CA PRO A 151 7.06 -12.03 0.53
C PRO A 151 8.33 -11.90 -0.32
N ASN A 152 8.20 -12.03 -1.63
CA ASN A 152 9.33 -11.87 -2.55
C ASN A 152 9.55 -10.38 -2.91
N GLU A 153 10.47 -10.11 -3.82
CA GLU A 153 10.76 -8.74 -4.26
C GLU A 153 9.56 -8.08 -4.97
N ILE A 154 8.86 -8.83 -5.82
CA ILE A 154 7.68 -8.35 -6.56
C ILE A 154 6.56 -7.99 -5.59
N ASP A 155 6.33 -8.82 -4.55
CA ASP A 155 5.36 -8.54 -3.50
C ASP A 155 5.67 -7.23 -2.78
N ASN A 156 6.95 -7.03 -2.40
CA ASN A 156 7.40 -5.81 -1.73
C ASN A 156 7.23 -4.57 -2.60
N GLN A 157 7.56 -4.66 -3.90
CA GLN A 157 7.34 -3.59 -4.86
C GLN A 157 5.83 -3.27 -4.98
N ASN A 158 5.00 -4.30 -5.12
CA ASN A 158 3.55 -4.15 -5.21
C ASN A 158 2.94 -3.51 -3.95
N ILE A 159 3.38 -3.90 -2.75
CA ILE A 159 2.94 -3.26 -1.49
C ILE A 159 3.19 -1.75 -1.52
N LYS A 160 4.38 -1.32 -1.93
CA LYS A 160 4.75 0.10 -2.00
C LYS A 160 3.92 0.85 -3.04
N VAL A 161 3.78 0.28 -4.24
CA VAL A 161 2.97 0.81 -5.33
C VAL A 161 1.51 0.97 -4.87
N TYR A 162 0.93 -0.07 -4.28
CA TYR A 162 -0.46 -0.05 -3.81
C TYR A 162 -0.69 0.97 -2.69
N LEU A 163 0.24 1.10 -1.74
CA LEU A 163 0.18 2.16 -0.72
C LEU A 163 0.20 3.55 -1.34
N GLN A 164 1.07 3.79 -2.33
CA GLN A 164 1.15 5.07 -3.04
C GLN A 164 -0.12 5.37 -3.83
N CYS A 165 -0.61 4.39 -4.60
CA CYS A 165 -1.87 4.45 -5.33
C CYS A 165 -3.02 4.84 -4.40
N LEU A 166 -3.21 4.10 -3.31
CA LEU A 166 -4.30 4.35 -2.38
C LEU A 166 -4.14 5.71 -1.68
N LYS A 167 -2.92 6.13 -1.33
CA LYS A 167 -2.68 7.44 -0.72
C LYS A 167 -3.20 8.58 -1.61
N LEU A 168 -2.97 8.49 -2.91
CA LEU A 168 -3.37 9.48 -3.92
C LEU A 168 -4.85 9.36 -4.32
N TYR A 169 -5.42 8.15 -4.26
CA TYR A 169 -6.80 7.88 -4.67
C TYR A 169 -7.84 8.72 -3.91
N LYS A 170 -8.72 9.41 -4.64
CA LYS A 170 -9.85 10.15 -4.05
C LYS A 170 -11.10 9.27 -4.14
N ILE A 171 -11.61 8.84 -2.99
CA ILE A 171 -12.85 8.06 -2.92
C ILE A 171 -14.00 8.86 -3.53
N LYS A 172 -14.67 8.27 -4.51
CA LYS A 172 -15.86 8.85 -5.13
C LYS A 172 -16.98 8.81 -4.09
N LYS A 173 -17.52 9.98 -3.76
CA LYS A 173 -18.72 10.09 -2.92
C LYS A 173 -19.94 9.73 -3.76
N LYS A 174 -20.94 9.13 -3.12
CA LYS A 174 -22.26 8.93 -3.73
C LYS A 174 -22.83 10.28 -4.14
N LYS A 175 -23.40 10.36 -5.35
CA LYS A 175 -24.31 11.44 -5.73
C LYS A 175 -25.68 11.14 -5.15
#